data_AF-A0A9X0A4C2-F1
#
_entry.id   AF-A0A9X0A4C2-F1
#
_cell.length_a   1.000
_cell.length_b   1.000
_cell.length_c   1.000
_cell.angle_alpha   90.00
_cell.angle_beta   90.00
_cell.angle_gamma   90.00
#
_symmetry.space_group_name_H-M   'P 1'
#
loop_
_entity.id
_entity.type
_entity.pdbx_description
1 polymer ?
#
loop_
_entity_poly.entity_id
_entity_poly.type
_entity_poly.pdbx_seq_one_letter_code
_entity_poly.pdbx_strand_id
1 'polypeptide(L)'
;MLGGVSKRTVRNWLVKYKSGRLEHHHGTVQIQIAGFYYVYSQMFYQDGNPYQMSHQLFVNSDKFMESTSAVVNESRKYSTNYNGGVVFLNSTDRISVRTPFSHHYYMNPASSYFGAFLLHPTSS
;
A
#
# COMPACT_ATOMS: atom_id res chain seq x y z
N MET A 1 -28.49 -7.88 0.98
CA MET A 1 -27.57 -7.79 2.14
C MET A 1 -26.17 -8.12 1.60
N LEU A 2 -25.37 -7.10 1.26
CA LEU A 2 -24.06 -7.30 0.61
C LEU A 2 -22.99 -7.49 1.68
N GLY A 3 -22.47 -8.72 1.80
CA GLY A 3 -21.39 -9.05 2.72
C GLY A 3 -20.15 -8.23 2.40
N GLY A 4 -19.70 -7.45 3.37
CA GLY A 4 -18.53 -6.58 3.24
C GLY A 4 -17.28 -7.40 2.92
N VAL A 5 -16.69 -7.12 1.76
CA VAL A 5 -15.34 -7.58 1.41
C VAL A 5 -14.39 -7.13 2.52
N SER A 6 -13.80 -8.08 3.25
CA SER A 6 -12.86 -7.82 4.33
C SER A 6 -11.63 -7.10 3.78
N LYS A 7 -11.60 -5.76 3.84
CA LYS A 7 -10.45 -4.92 3.46
C LYS A 7 -9.31 -5.17 4.46
N ARG A 8 -8.47 -6.17 4.21
CA ARG A 8 -7.36 -6.51 5.11
C ARG A 8 -6.13 -5.64 4.80
N THR A 9 -5.62 -4.95 5.82
CA THR A 9 -4.30 -4.33 5.80
C THR A 9 -3.23 -5.39 5.63
N VAL A 10 -2.27 -5.16 4.73
CA VAL A 10 -1.09 -6.01 4.57
C VAL A 10 -0.13 -5.77 5.74
N ARG A 11 0.21 -6.81 6.51
CA ARG A 11 0.97 -6.67 7.79
C ARG A 11 2.39 -7.23 7.78
N ASN A 12 2.72 -8.13 6.85
CA ASN A 12 3.97 -8.89 6.83
C ASN A 12 5.13 -8.11 6.16
N TRP A 13 5.25 -6.82 6.48
CA TRP A 13 6.32 -5.98 5.96
C TRP A 13 7.59 -6.16 6.80
N LEU A 14 8.70 -6.48 6.14
CA LEU A 14 10.01 -6.41 6.75
C LEU A 14 10.47 -4.94 6.73
N VAL A 15 10.51 -4.29 7.90
CA VAL A 15 10.85 -2.87 7.96
C VAL A 15 12.36 -2.67 7.78
N LYS A 16 12.74 -1.95 6.72
CA LYS A 16 14.13 -1.57 6.37
C LYS A 16 14.19 -0.11 5.92
N TYR A 17 15.41 0.45 5.85
CA TYR A 17 15.67 1.82 5.37
C TYR A 17 14.91 2.91 6.13
N LYS A 18 14.84 2.78 7.46
CA LYS A 18 14.23 3.80 8.33
C LYS A 18 15.10 5.05 8.36
N SER A 19 14.50 6.19 8.03
CA SER A 19 15.08 7.52 8.20
C SER A 19 13.96 8.52 8.51
N GLY A 20 14.28 9.59 9.24
CA GLY A 20 13.30 10.61 9.63
C GLY A 20 12.32 10.13 10.72
N ARG A 21 11.14 10.77 10.77
CA ARG A 21 10.13 10.56 11.82
C ARG A 21 8.89 9.82 11.31
N LEU A 22 9.07 8.54 11.02
CA LEU A 22 8.03 7.60 10.59
C LEU A 22 7.99 6.37 11.51
N GLU A 23 6.87 6.14 12.18
CA GLU A 23 6.71 4.97 13.06
C GLU A 23 6.01 3.83 12.32
N HIS A 24 6.45 2.61 12.55
CA HIS A 24 5.92 1.44 11.83
C HIS A 24 5.24 0.50 12.83
N HIS A 25 3.96 0.22 12.61
CA HIS A 25 3.16 -0.64 13.49
C HIS A 25 2.27 -1.56 12.67
N HIS A 26 2.52 -2.87 12.72
CA HIS A 26 1.67 -3.91 12.12
C HIS A 26 1.16 -3.60 10.70
N GLY A 27 2.07 -3.15 9.82
CA GLY A 27 1.78 -2.81 8.42
C GLY A 27 1.12 -1.45 8.18
N THR A 28 1.10 -0.60 9.19
CA THR A 28 0.82 0.84 9.06
C THR A 28 2.10 1.64 9.29
N VAL A 29 2.20 2.79 8.63
CA VAL A 29 3.23 3.80 8.91
C VAL A 29 2.54 5.06 9.42
N GLN A 30 2.90 5.50 10.62
CA GLN A 30 2.38 6.71 11.23
C GLN A 30 3.32 7.89 10.99
N ILE A 31 2.73 8.99 10.55
CA ILE A 31 3.41 10.26 10.27
C ILE A 31 3.60 11.04 11.57
N GLN A 32 4.81 11.56 11.81
CA GLN A 32 5.05 12.46 12.94
C GLN A 32 5.30 13.93 12.52
N ILE A 33 5.65 14.18 11.26
CA ILE A 33 5.88 15.54 10.73
C ILE A 33 4.82 15.81 9.67
N ALA A 34 4.01 16.84 9.87
CA ALA A 34 3.03 17.24 8.87
C ALA A 34 3.72 17.78 7.61
N GLY A 35 3.19 17.45 6.43
CA GLY A 35 3.75 17.89 5.16
C GLY A 35 3.27 17.09 3.96
N PHE A 36 3.88 17.37 2.81
CA PHE A 36 3.66 16.61 1.59
C PHE A 36 4.59 15.42 1.53
N TYR A 37 4.03 14.22 1.40
CA TYR A 37 4.78 12.98 1.27
C TYR A 37 4.54 12.37 -0.10
N TYR A 38 5.59 11.80 -0.68
CA TYR A 38 5.40 10.82 -1.75
C TYR A 38 5.19 9.46 -1.11
N VAL A 39 4.01 8.87 -1.31
CA VAL A 39 3.64 7.55 -0.80
C VAL A 39 3.53 6.59 -1.98
N TYR A 40 4.13 5.41 -1.86
CA TYR A 40 4.19 4.45 -2.96
C TYR A 40 4.09 3.00 -2.49
N SER A 41 3.60 2.14 -3.36
CA SER A 41 3.63 0.70 -3.16
C SER A 41 3.76 -0.07 -4.48
N GLN A 42 4.42 -1.22 -4.39
CA GLN A 42 4.33 -2.28 -5.38
C GLN A 42 3.87 -3.57 -4.69
N MET A 43 2.97 -4.30 -5.34
CA MET A 43 2.56 -5.64 -4.90
C MET A 43 2.79 -6.64 -6.02
N PHE A 44 3.42 -7.76 -5.70
CA PHE A 44 3.60 -8.90 -6.60
C PHE A 44 2.54 -9.96 -6.31
N TYR A 45 1.63 -10.13 -7.26
CA TYR A 45 0.54 -11.08 -7.16
C TYR A 45 0.90 -12.40 -7.83
N GLN A 46 0.39 -13.48 -7.25
CA GLN A 46 0.35 -14.80 -7.86
C GLN A 46 -1.06 -15.34 -7.69
N ASP A 47 -1.98 -14.86 -8.52
CA ASP A 47 -3.36 -15.27 -8.43
C ASP A 47 -4.01 -15.23 -9.81
N GLY A 48 -4.35 -16.40 -10.34
CA GLY A 48 -5.03 -16.54 -11.63
C GLY A 48 -6.55 -16.63 -11.52
N ASN A 49 -7.09 -16.69 -10.30
CA ASN A 49 -8.50 -16.94 -10.03
C ASN A 49 -9.38 -15.68 -10.00
N PRO A 50 -8.98 -14.55 -9.38
CA PRO A 50 -9.80 -13.34 -9.42
C PRO A 50 -9.72 -12.68 -10.80
N TYR A 51 -10.83 -12.10 -11.27
CA TYR A 51 -10.85 -11.33 -12.53
C TYR A 51 -9.88 -10.13 -12.53
N GLN A 52 -9.53 -9.63 -11.35
CA GLN A 52 -8.69 -8.44 -11.16
C GLN A 52 -7.76 -8.59 -9.95
N MET A 53 -6.56 -8.06 -10.10
CA MET A 53 -5.58 -7.85 -9.04
C MET A 53 -5.60 -6.39 -8.63
N SER A 54 -5.79 -6.11 -7.35
CA SER A 54 -5.80 -4.73 -6.85
C SER A 54 -5.19 -4.60 -5.46
N HIS A 55 -4.48 -3.50 -5.26
CA HIS A 55 -4.12 -2.98 -3.95
C HIS A 55 -4.39 -1.49 -3.90
N GLN A 56 -4.62 -1.02 -2.68
CA GLN A 56 -5.08 0.33 -2.38
C GLN A 56 -4.16 0.94 -1.33
N LEU A 57 -3.74 2.17 -1.55
CA LEU A 57 -3.08 3.02 -0.57
C LEU A 57 -4.13 3.80 0.20
N PHE A 58 -4.07 3.70 1.53
CA PHE A 58 -4.99 4.37 2.44
C PHE A 58 -4.26 5.41 3.27
N VAL A 59 -4.92 6.53 3.54
CA VAL A 59 -4.63 7.45 4.63
C VAL A 59 -5.76 7.29 5.64
N ASN A 60 -5.46 6.82 6.85
CA ASN A 60 -6.43 6.46 7.88
C ASN A 60 -7.49 5.47 7.34
N SER A 61 -8.75 5.90 7.24
CA SER A 61 -9.86 5.15 6.67
C SER A 61 -10.05 5.35 5.17
N ASP A 62 -9.40 6.35 4.60
CA ASP A 62 -9.74 6.90 3.28
C ASP A 62 -8.79 6.38 2.22
N LYS A 63 -9.36 5.92 1.11
CA LYS A 63 -8.59 5.44 -0.03
C LYS A 63 -8.01 6.64 -0.76
N PHE A 64 -6.69 6.75 -0.75
CA PHE A 64 -5.96 7.78 -1.48
C PHE A 64 -5.70 7.35 -2.93
N MET A 65 -5.23 6.11 -3.14
CA MET A 65 -4.91 5.59 -4.46
C MET A 65 -5.23 4.11 -4.59
N GLU A 66 -5.40 3.64 -5.83
CA GLU A 66 -5.64 2.25 -6.17
C GLU A 66 -4.86 1.88 -7.43
N SER A 67 -4.37 0.64 -7.49
CA SER A 67 -3.74 0.08 -8.68
C SER A 67 -4.40 -1.24 -9.03
N THR A 68 -5.10 -1.28 -10.15
CA THR A 68 -5.89 -2.43 -10.60
C THR A 68 -5.41 -2.92 -11.96
N SER A 69 -5.18 -4.23 -12.08
CA SER A 69 -4.89 -4.89 -13.35
C SER A 69 -5.87 -6.04 -13.56
N ALA A 70 -6.28 -6.24 -14.81
CA ALA A 70 -7.07 -7.41 -15.18
C ALA A 70 -6.18 -8.67 -15.19
N VAL A 71 -6.73 -9.80 -14.74
CA VAL A 71 -6.07 -11.11 -14.91
C VAL A 71 -6.37 -11.60 -16.32
N VAL A 72 -5.33 -11.75 -17.14
CA VAL A 72 -5.47 -12.04 -18.58
C VAL A 72 -5.88 -13.51 -18.82
N ASN A 73 -5.33 -14.46 -18.07
CA ASN A 73 -5.71 -15.87 -18.05
C ASN A 73 -4.99 -16.60 -16.91
N GLU A 74 -5.43 -17.83 -16.60
CA GLU A 74 -4.75 -18.68 -15.61
C GLU A 74 -3.30 -19.04 -15.98
N SER A 75 -2.82 -18.86 -17.22
CA SER A 75 -1.42 -19.17 -17.56
C SER A 75 -0.45 -18.02 -17.27
N ARG A 76 -0.93 -16.78 -17.12
CA ARG A 76 -0.14 -15.59 -16.72
C ARG A 76 -0.55 -15.08 -15.34
N LYS A 77 -0.27 -15.88 -14.30
CA LYS A 77 -0.67 -15.60 -12.91
C LYS A 77 0.21 -14.56 -12.18
N TYR A 78 1.32 -14.12 -12.79
CA TYR A 78 2.33 -13.29 -12.16
C TYR A 78 2.28 -11.86 -12.71
N SER A 79 2.00 -10.89 -11.86
CA SER A 79 2.06 -9.47 -12.22
C SER A 79 2.47 -8.65 -11.00
N THR A 80 3.28 -7.63 -11.24
CA THR A 80 3.51 -6.55 -10.28
C THR A 80 2.64 -5.38 -10.65
N ASN A 81 1.90 -4.84 -9.68
CA ASN A 81 1.27 -3.53 -9.84
C ASN A 81 2.01 -2.53 -8.97
N TYR A 82 2.36 -1.39 -9.54
CA TYR A 82 2.91 -0.24 -8.83
C TYR A 82 1.90 0.89 -8.83
N ASN A 83 1.88 1.69 -7.76
CA ASN A 83 1.38 3.05 -7.79
C ASN A 83 2.10 3.91 -6.73
N GLY A 84 2.04 5.22 -6.92
CA GLY A 84 2.52 6.18 -5.94
C GLY A 84 2.13 7.60 -6.30
N GLY A 85 2.04 8.46 -5.30
CA GLY A 85 1.57 9.83 -5.49
C GLY A 85 1.90 10.72 -4.30
N VAL A 86 1.75 12.02 -4.52
CA VAL A 86 1.94 13.04 -3.49
C VAL A 86 0.63 13.23 -2.73
N VAL A 87 0.71 13.22 -1.40
CA VAL A 87 -0.43 13.47 -0.52
C VAL A 87 0.03 14.31 0.67
N PHE A 88 -0.83 15.25 1.07
CA PHE A 88 -0.64 15.96 2.33
C PHE A 88 -1.03 15.04 3.49
N LEU A 89 -0.13 14.89 4.48
CA LEU A 89 -0.38 14.10 5.68
C LEU A 89 -0.13 14.98 6.91
N ASN A 90 -1.08 14.97 7.84
CA ASN A 90 -0.92 15.58 9.15
C ASN A 90 -0.02 14.74 10.05
N SER A 91 0.51 15.35 11.10
CA SER A 91 1.03 14.59 12.22
C SER A 91 -0.09 13.71 12.77
N THR A 92 0.24 12.45 13.10
CA THR A 92 -0.67 11.36 13.53
C THR A 92 -1.38 10.57 12.41
N ASP A 93 -1.38 11.04 11.17
CA ASP A 93 -1.98 10.28 10.07
C ASP A 93 -1.27 8.93 9.87
N ARG A 94 -2.03 7.91 9.49
CA ARG A 94 -1.52 6.56 9.24
C ARG A 94 -1.72 6.17 7.80
N ILE A 95 -0.64 5.78 7.12
CA ILE A 95 -0.72 5.20 5.78
C ILE A 95 -0.62 3.67 5.82
N SER A 96 -1.30 3.01 4.89
CA SER A 96 -1.27 1.54 4.78
C SER A 96 -1.63 1.04 3.38
N VAL A 97 -1.21 -0.20 3.09
CA VAL A 97 -1.66 -0.94 1.90
C VAL A 97 -2.77 -1.91 2.29
N ARG A 98 -3.85 -1.96 1.50
CA ARG A 98 -4.93 -2.94 1.63
C ARG A 98 -5.17 -3.65 0.30
N THR A 99 -5.49 -4.94 0.36
CA THR A 99 -5.82 -5.76 -0.82
C THR A 99 -7.30 -6.16 -0.74
N PRO A 100 -8.20 -5.55 -1.53
CA PRO A 100 -9.62 -5.86 -1.46
C PRO A 100 -9.97 -7.27 -1.95
N PHE A 101 -9.27 -7.80 -2.95
CA PHE A 101 -9.67 -9.04 -3.63
C PHE A 101 -8.64 -10.17 -3.55
N SER A 102 -7.34 -9.84 -3.46
CA SER A 102 -6.29 -10.84 -3.57
C SER A 102 -5.91 -11.42 -2.22
N HIS A 103 -5.92 -12.76 -2.14
CA HIS A 103 -5.51 -13.51 -0.94
C HIS A 103 -4.06 -14.00 -1.01
N HIS A 104 -3.46 -14.03 -2.21
CA HIS A 104 -2.11 -14.56 -2.44
C HIS A 104 -1.21 -13.53 -3.12
N TYR A 105 -0.21 -13.05 -2.37
CA TYR A 105 0.85 -12.16 -2.85
C TYR A 105 2.19 -12.59 -2.26
N TYR A 106 3.26 -12.38 -3.03
CA TYR A 106 4.61 -12.70 -2.63
C TYR A 106 5.29 -11.50 -1.98
N MET A 107 5.61 -11.60 -0.70
CA MET A 107 6.28 -10.55 0.08
C MET A 107 7.81 -10.59 -0.08
N ASN A 108 8.32 -10.73 -1.31
CA ASN A 108 9.76 -10.59 -1.54
C ASN A 108 10.13 -9.09 -1.64
N PRO A 109 11.26 -8.64 -1.07
CA PRO A 109 11.59 -7.20 -1.06
C PRO A 109 11.88 -6.58 -2.44
N ALA A 110 12.18 -7.41 -3.46
CA ALA A 110 12.49 -6.94 -4.80
C ALA A 110 11.25 -6.64 -5.65
N SER A 111 10.08 -7.17 -5.29
CA SER A 111 8.85 -7.05 -6.10
C SER A 111 7.62 -6.62 -5.30
N SER A 112 7.65 -6.71 -3.97
CA SER A 112 6.62 -6.18 -3.07
C SER A 112 7.24 -5.26 -2.04
N TYR A 113 6.88 -3.98 -2.08
CA TYR A 113 7.39 -2.94 -1.18
C TYR A 113 6.36 -1.83 -0.98
N PHE A 114 6.48 -1.13 0.14
CA PHE A 114 5.63 -0.02 0.52
C PHE A 114 6.50 0.99 1.29
N GLY A 115 6.35 2.26 0.98
CA GLY A 115 7.14 3.30 1.64
C GLY A 115 6.56 4.69 1.45
N ALA A 116 7.16 5.63 2.17
CA ALA A 116 6.91 7.05 2.03
C ALA A 116 8.17 7.84 2.34
N PHE A 117 8.29 9.03 1.73
CA PHE A 117 9.30 10.01 2.11
C PHE A 117 8.72 11.43 2.06
N LEU A 118 9.19 12.27 2.98
CA LEU A 118 8.78 13.67 3.11
C LEU A 118 9.40 14.48 1.95
N LEU A 119 8.56 15.15 1.17
CA LEU A 119 8.98 16.09 0.14
C LEU A 119 9.16 17.49 0.70
N HIS A 120 8.18 17.95 1.48
CA HIS A 120 8.16 19.29 2.02
C HIS A 120 7.39 19.32 3.35
N PRO A 121 8.02 19.68 4.49
CA PRO A 121 7.29 19.87 5.74
C PRO A 121 6.38 21.09 5.63
N THR A 122 5.20 21.07 6.23
CA THR A 122 4.53 22.34 6.51
C THR A 122 5.28 23.03 7.63
N SER A 123 5.76 24.26 7.38
CA SER A 123 6.38 25.09 8.41
C SER A 123 5.45 25.18 9.61
N SER A 124 5.94 24.76 10.78
CA SER A 124 5.32 25.02 12.07
C SER A 124 5.41 26.49 12.44
#